data_AF-A0A7R9PN27-F1
#
_entry.id   AF-A0A7R9PN27-F1
#
_cell.length_a   1.000
_cell.length_b   1.000
_cell.length_c   1.000
_cell.angle_alpha   90.00
_cell.angle_beta   90.00
_cell.angle_gamma   90.00
#
_symmetry.space_group_name_H-M   'P 1'
#
loop_
_entity.id
_entity.type
_entity.pdbx_description
1 polymer ?
#
loop_
_entity_poly.entity_id
_entity_poly.type
_entity_poly.pdbx_seq_one_letter_code
_entity_poly.pdbx_strand_id
1 'polypeptide(L)'
;MCADLTNLEKQDDTFQTPCTENKEVNRAKQKKMPFDFSYFILICKLYKVPPEAGRRHKKKNKKKEKQGGQPEPDVLWSNPEEEMFDEVADCRFEFCVKGDSDSGLSGTWQEDDVEMTPYRRVLLFQADKLDSVIDRIKTFVAQ
;
A
#
# COMPACT_ATOMS: atom_id res chain seq x y z
N MET A 1 -35.35 3.63 21.83
CA MET A 1 -35.31 3.28 20.39
C MET A 1 -33.86 3.34 19.99
N CYS A 2 -33.20 2.18 19.95
CA CYS A 2 -31.81 2.07 19.50
C CYS A 2 -31.79 2.25 17.98
N ALA A 3 -31.05 3.23 17.49
CA ALA A 3 -30.69 3.29 16.08
C ALA A 3 -29.43 2.44 15.90
N ASP A 4 -29.59 1.32 15.20
CA ASP A 4 -28.49 0.50 14.67
C ASP A 4 -27.58 1.36 13.80
N LEU A 5 -26.33 1.56 14.24
CA LEU A 5 -25.26 2.20 13.47
C LEU A 5 -24.35 1.17 12.79
N THR A 6 -24.88 0.01 12.40
CA THR A 6 -24.13 -1.04 11.69
C THR A 6 -23.95 -0.77 10.19
N ASN A 7 -24.28 0.43 9.71
CA ASN A 7 -24.09 0.83 8.31
C ASN A 7 -23.43 2.21 8.22
N LEU A 8 -22.11 2.22 8.37
CA LEU A 8 -21.26 3.29 7.84
C LEU A 8 -20.12 2.60 7.10
N GLU A 9 -20.43 2.32 5.83
CA GLU A 9 -19.49 2.34 4.70
C GLU A 9 -18.10 1.79 5.01
N LYS A 10 -18.00 0.45 4.99
CA LYS A 10 -16.84 -0.18 4.35
C LYS A 10 -17.00 0.06 2.85
N GLN A 11 -16.73 1.28 2.44
CA GLN A 11 -16.70 1.63 1.04
C GLN A 11 -15.52 0.90 0.41
N ASP A 12 -15.78 0.17 -0.67
CA ASP A 12 -14.81 -0.42 -1.59
C ASP A 12 -13.93 0.66 -2.25
N ASP A 13 -13.24 1.49 -1.46
CA ASP A 13 -12.45 2.63 -1.93
C ASP A 13 -11.04 2.22 -2.37
N THR A 14 -10.55 1.06 -1.91
CA THR A 14 -9.18 0.60 -2.19
C THR A 14 -9.02 0.08 -3.61
N PHE A 15 -9.99 -0.65 -4.15
CA PHE A 15 -9.88 -1.18 -5.51
C PHE A 15 -10.19 -0.15 -6.61
N GLN A 16 -10.96 0.90 -6.25
CA GLN A 16 -11.45 1.91 -7.18
C GLN A 16 -10.39 2.94 -7.58
N THR A 17 -9.39 3.21 -6.73
CA THR A 17 -8.51 4.40 -6.89
C THR A 17 -7.58 4.29 -8.11
N PRO A 18 -6.73 3.25 -8.26
CA PRO A 18 -5.79 3.16 -9.39
C PRO A 18 -6.49 3.15 -10.76
N CYS A 19 -7.63 2.47 -10.82
CA CYS A 19 -8.41 2.33 -12.05
C CYS A 19 -9.16 3.61 -12.42
N THR A 20 -9.55 4.44 -11.45
CA THR A 20 -10.19 5.74 -11.74
C THR A 20 -9.16 6.82 -12.10
N GLU A 21 -7.99 6.82 -11.48
CA GLU A 21 -6.89 7.75 -11.78
C GLU A 21 -6.41 7.59 -13.22
N ASN A 22 -6.26 6.35 -13.71
CA ASN A 22 -5.88 6.13 -15.11
C ASN A 22 -6.93 6.67 -16.10
N LYS A 23 -8.23 6.67 -15.74
CA LYS A 23 -9.28 7.27 -16.59
C LYS A 23 -9.14 8.79 -16.68
N GLU A 24 -8.86 9.47 -15.58
CA GLU A 24 -8.68 10.93 -15.58
C GLU A 24 -7.39 11.34 -16.31
N VAL A 25 -6.28 10.60 -16.14
CA VAL A 25 -5.04 10.80 -16.90
C VAL A 25 -5.32 10.65 -18.40
N ASN A 26 -6.01 9.58 -18.80
CA ASN A 26 -6.36 9.36 -20.21
C ASN A 26 -7.29 10.43 -20.76
N ARG A 27 -8.26 10.91 -19.98
CA ARG A 27 -9.14 12.01 -20.36
C ARG A 27 -8.38 13.32 -20.56
N ALA A 28 -7.37 13.60 -19.72
CA ALA A 28 -6.52 14.77 -19.86
C ALA A 28 -5.63 14.68 -21.12
N LYS A 29 -5.05 13.51 -21.40
CA LYS A 29 -4.32 13.21 -22.64
C LYS A 29 -5.22 13.41 -23.88
N GLN A 30 -6.45 12.89 -23.85
CA GLN A 30 -7.44 13.06 -24.94
C GLN A 30 -7.80 14.52 -25.19
N LYS A 31 -7.90 15.33 -24.13
CA LYS A 31 -8.17 16.77 -24.22
C LYS A 31 -6.98 17.60 -24.71
N LYS A 32 -5.82 16.97 -25.00
CA LYS A 32 -4.57 17.64 -25.43
C LYS A 32 -4.21 18.81 -24.52
N MET A 33 -4.36 18.62 -23.21
CA MET A 33 -3.98 19.64 -22.25
C MET A 33 -2.47 19.92 -22.34
N PRO A 34 -1.99 21.13 -22.02
CA PRO A 34 -0.60 21.54 -22.24
C PRO A 34 0.36 20.97 -21.18
N PHE A 35 0.14 19.73 -20.74
CA PHE A 35 0.99 19.04 -19.78
C PHE A 35 1.21 17.60 -20.22
N ASP A 36 2.42 17.12 -19.95
CA ASP A 36 2.80 15.73 -20.15
C ASP A 36 3.05 15.09 -18.78
N PHE A 37 2.52 13.88 -18.59
CA PHE A 37 2.76 13.11 -17.38
C PHE A 37 4.00 12.26 -17.63
N SER A 38 5.14 12.67 -17.08
CA SER A 38 6.39 11.91 -17.23
C SER A 38 6.63 10.93 -16.07
N TYR A 39 6.23 11.30 -14.85
CA TYR A 39 6.40 10.49 -13.64
C TYR A 39 5.19 10.59 -12.73
N PHE A 40 4.95 9.52 -11.97
CA PHE A 40 3.95 9.45 -10.91
C PHE A 40 4.64 9.26 -9.56
N ILE A 41 4.09 9.91 -8.54
CA ILE A 41 4.46 9.71 -7.13
C ILE A 41 3.27 9.05 -6.43
N LEU A 42 3.51 7.91 -5.80
CA LEU A 42 2.53 7.19 -5.00
C LEU A 42 3.00 7.13 -3.55
N ILE A 43 2.12 7.45 -2.60
CA ILE A 43 2.42 7.36 -1.17
C ILE A 43 1.60 6.22 -0.58
N CYS A 44 2.27 5.11 -0.27
CA CYS A 44 1.68 3.90 0.26
C CYS A 44 1.75 3.85 1.79
N LYS A 45 0.73 3.25 2.40
CA LYS A 45 0.68 3.00 3.85
C LYS A 45 1.12 1.58 4.12
N LEU A 46 2.17 1.41 4.93
CA LEU A 46 2.68 0.09 5.29
C LEU A 46 2.92 -0.03 6.80
N TYR A 47 2.90 -1.26 7.27
CA TYR A 47 3.19 -1.60 8.65
C TYR A 47 4.35 -2.59 8.69
N LYS A 48 5.28 -2.38 9.63
CA LYS A 48 6.40 -3.29 9.85
C LYS A 48 6.14 -4.09 11.12
N VAL A 49 6.20 -5.41 10.97
CA VAL A 49 6.04 -6.35 12.08
C VAL A 49 7.41 -6.62 12.71
N PRO A 50 7.54 -6.52 14.05
CA PRO A 50 8.80 -6.85 14.71
C PRO A 50 9.23 -8.30 14.46
N PRO A 51 10.54 -8.57 14.29
CA PRO A 51 11.06 -9.92 13.98
C PRO A 51 10.69 -11.00 15.01
N GLU A 52 10.51 -10.61 16.27
CA GLU A 52 10.04 -11.47 17.36
C GLU A 52 8.60 -11.97 17.18
N ALA A 53 7.73 -11.18 16.56
CA ALA A 53 6.32 -11.53 16.36
C ALA A 53 6.06 -12.25 15.03
N GLY A 54 6.85 -11.98 13.98
CA GLY A 54 6.73 -12.62 12.66
C GLY A 54 6.99 -14.14 12.64
N ARG A 55 7.64 -14.67 13.69
CA ARG A 55 7.93 -16.12 13.83
C ARG A 55 6.69 -17.00 13.98
N ARG A 56 5.53 -16.46 14.40
CA ARG A 56 4.27 -17.23 14.50
C ARG A 56 3.51 -17.36 13.16
N HIS A 57 3.72 -16.46 12.21
CA HIS A 57 2.99 -16.43 10.92
C HIS A 57 3.73 -17.13 9.76
N LYS A 58 4.99 -17.53 9.94
CA LYS A 58 5.82 -18.08 8.86
C LYS A 58 5.54 -19.56 8.58
N LYS A 59 4.41 -19.86 7.94
CA LYS A 59 4.14 -21.16 7.31
C LYS A 59 3.73 -21.05 5.83
N LYS A 60 4.26 -20.08 5.07
CA LYS A 60 4.30 -20.10 3.59
C LYS A 60 4.99 -18.83 3.05
N ASN A 61 6.32 -18.83 3.00
CA ASN A 61 7.11 -18.17 1.94
C ASN A 61 8.58 -18.23 2.32
N LYS A 62 9.19 -19.37 2.01
CA LYS A 62 10.63 -19.60 2.12
C LYS A 62 11.27 -19.34 0.76
N LYS A 63 11.53 -18.07 0.41
CA LYS A 63 12.55 -17.73 -0.60
C LYS A 63 12.98 -16.26 -0.60
N LYS A 64 13.90 -15.91 0.30
CA LYS A 64 14.98 -14.93 0.09
C LYS A 64 15.91 -14.97 1.29
N GLU A 65 16.63 -16.07 1.39
CA GLU A 65 17.80 -16.16 2.25
C GLU A 65 19.00 -15.88 1.34
N LYS A 66 19.56 -14.67 1.42
CA LYS A 66 20.93 -14.38 0.99
C LYS A 66 21.37 -13.02 1.52
N GLN A 67 22.50 -13.08 2.24
CA GLN A 67 23.46 -12.01 2.58
C GLN A 67 23.22 -11.23 3.88
N GLY A 68 23.83 -11.72 4.97
CA GLY A 68 24.66 -10.95 5.92
C GLY A 68 24.14 -9.68 6.62
N GLY A 69 22.90 -9.27 6.39
CA GLY A 69 22.26 -8.13 7.04
C GLY A 69 21.33 -8.56 8.17
N GLN A 70 21.02 -7.62 9.06
CA GLN A 70 19.94 -7.75 10.04
C GLN A 70 18.66 -8.24 9.33
N PRO A 71 17.85 -9.09 9.98
CA PRO A 71 16.59 -9.55 9.39
C PRO A 71 15.71 -8.33 9.10
N GLU A 72 15.45 -8.07 7.82
CA GLU A 72 14.47 -7.08 7.39
C GLU A 72 13.11 -7.45 8.01
N PRO A 73 12.41 -6.50 8.66
CA PRO A 73 11.11 -6.76 9.25
C PRO A 73 10.09 -7.11 8.15
N ASP A 74 9.14 -7.98 8.48
CA ASP A 74 8.07 -8.34 7.56
C ASP A 74 7.20 -7.07 7.31
N VAL A 75 6.99 -6.75 6.03
CA VAL A 75 6.19 -5.61 5.58
C VAL A 75 4.77 -6.06 5.28
N LEU A 76 3.80 -5.38 5.90
CA LEU A 76 2.37 -5.53 5.63
C LEU A 76 1.87 -4.27 4.91
N TRP A 77 1.41 -4.45 3.68
CA TRP A 77 0.80 -3.39 2.88
C TRP A 77 -0.66 -3.16 3.30
N SER A 78 -1.11 -1.91 3.27
CA SER A 78 -2.53 -1.62 3.52
C SER A 78 -3.39 -2.16 2.38
N ASN A 79 -2.89 -2.05 1.15
CA ASN A 79 -3.56 -2.64 0.01
C ASN A 79 -2.59 -3.52 -0.81
N PRO A 80 -3.04 -4.70 -1.28
CA PRO A 80 -2.18 -5.63 -2.02
C PRO A 80 -1.74 -5.10 -3.39
N GLU A 81 -2.50 -4.22 -4.03
CA GLU A 81 -2.13 -3.63 -5.32
C GLU A 81 -0.91 -2.68 -5.22
N GLU A 82 -0.66 -2.09 -4.05
CA GLU A 82 0.50 -1.24 -3.80
C GLU A 82 1.83 -1.99 -3.95
N GLU A 83 1.83 -3.29 -3.67
CA GLU A 83 3.00 -4.16 -3.87
C GLU A 83 3.41 -4.19 -5.35
N MET A 84 2.44 -4.21 -6.27
CA MET A 84 2.71 -4.23 -7.72
C MET A 84 3.33 -2.90 -8.21
N PHE A 85 3.00 -1.78 -7.57
CA PHE A 85 3.65 -0.50 -7.84
C PHE A 85 5.08 -0.47 -7.29
N ASP A 86 5.32 -1.05 -6.12
CA ASP A 86 6.67 -1.13 -5.52
C ASP A 86 7.64 -1.94 -6.41
N GLU A 87 7.15 -2.98 -7.07
CA GLU A 87 7.94 -3.80 -8.01
C GLU A 87 8.46 -3.02 -9.22
N VAL A 88 7.69 -2.04 -9.72
CA VAL A 88 8.03 -1.27 -10.93
C VAL A 88 8.64 0.10 -10.64
N ALA A 89 8.66 0.50 -9.37
CA ALA A 89 9.17 1.80 -8.94
C ALA A 89 10.63 2.01 -9.33
N ASP A 90 10.94 3.17 -9.90
CA ASP A 90 12.29 3.60 -10.23
C ASP A 90 13.06 4.04 -8.98
N CYS A 91 12.36 4.71 -8.07
CA CYS A 91 12.90 5.14 -6.79
C CYS A 91 11.88 4.89 -5.69
N ARG A 92 12.35 4.45 -4.52
CA ARG A 92 11.52 4.34 -3.33
C ARG A 92 12.29 4.76 -2.09
N PHE A 93 11.58 5.40 -1.18
CA PHE A 93 12.06 5.64 0.18
C PHE A 93 10.89 5.54 1.14
N GLU A 94 11.20 5.30 2.41
CA GLU A 94 10.19 5.12 3.44
C GLU A 94 10.59 5.84 4.73
N PHE A 95 9.59 6.23 5.50
CA PHE A 95 9.81 6.91 6.77
C PHE A 95 8.80 6.42 7.82
N CYS A 96 9.29 6.29 9.05
CA CYS A 96 8.49 5.88 10.20
C CYS A 96 7.56 7.02 10.59
N VAL A 97 6.31 6.69 10.91
CA VAL A 97 5.31 7.68 11.27
C VAL A 97 4.68 7.43 12.64
N LYS A 98 5.30 6.55 13.43
CA LYS A 98 4.91 6.28 14.82
C LYS A 98 4.83 7.56 15.66
N GLY A 99 5.64 8.57 15.36
CA GLY A 99 5.62 9.87 16.04
C GLY A 99 4.55 10.85 15.56
N ASP A 100 4.00 10.64 14.36
CA ASP A 100 3.02 11.54 13.71
C ASP A 100 1.60 10.97 13.73
N SER A 101 1.41 9.74 14.22
CA SER A 101 0.09 9.17 14.43
C SER A 101 -0.55 9.83 15.64
N ASP A 102 -1.48 10.75 15.37
CA ASP A 102 -2.34 11.37 16.37
C ASP A 102 -2.95 10.27 17.25
N SER A 103 -2.77 10.36 18.56
CA SER A 103 -3.22 9.38 19.57
C SER A 103 -4.76 9.30 19.71
N GLY A 104 -5.51 9.70 18.67
CA GLY A 104 -6.97 9.86 18.67
C GLY A 104 -7.77 8.57 18.56
N LEU A 105 -7.12 7.42 18.35
CA LEU A 105 -7.75 6.10 18.41
C LEU A 105 -7.01 5.23 19.42
N SER A 106 -7.15 5.57 20.70
CA SER A 106 -6.88 4.65 21.81
C SER A 106 -7.94 3.54 21.81
N GLY A 107 -7.87 2.66 20.82
CA GLY A 107 -8.58 1.38 20.85
C GLY A 107 -7.98 0.48 21.94
N THR A 108 -8.84 -0.31 22.58
CA THR A 108 -8.43 -1.30 23.58
C THR A 108 -7.72 -2.47 22.89
N TRP A 109 -6.42 -2.32 22.61
CA TRP A 109 -5.57 -3.43 22.18
C TRP A 109 -5.53 -4.48 23.29
N GLN A 110 -5.76 -5.74 22.94
CA GLN A 110 -5.64 -6.85 23.88
C GLN A 110 -4.15 -7.11 24.16
N GLU A 111 -3.82 -7.67 25.32
CA GLU A 111 -2.43 -7.94 25.72
C GLU A 111 -1.67 -8.86 24.74
N ASP A 112 -2.39 -9.61 23.89
CA ASP A 112 -1.83 -10.50 22.88
C ASP A 112 -1.62 -9.83 21.49
N ASP A 113 -2.04 -8.58 21.30
CA ASP A 113 -1.93 -7.90 20.01
C ASP A 113 -0.48 -7.48 19.73
N VAL A 114 0.01 -7.86 18.56
CA VAL A 114 1.37 -7.50 18.11
C VAL A 114 1.39 -6.04 17.69
N GLU A 115 2.15 -5.21 18.41
CA GLU A 115 2.36 -3.81 18.04
C GLU A 115 3.14 -3.73 16.72
N MET A 116 2.47 -3.27 15.66
CA MET A 116 3.09 -3.02 14.37
C MET A 116 3.51 -1.55 14.27
N THR A 117 4.64 -1.28 13.62
CA THR A 117 5.10 0.10 13.44
C THR A 117 4.60 0.65 12.10
N PRO A 118 3.84 1.76 12.09
CA PRO A 118 3.35 2.36 10.85
C PRO A 118 4.47 3.12 10.13
N TYR A 119 4.48 3.01 8.81
CA TYR A 119 5.41 3.65 7.88
C TYR A 119 4.65 4.18 6.67
N ARG A 120 5.23 5.19 6.03
CA ARG A 120 4.81 5.67 4.71
C ARG A 120 5.95 5.39 3.74
N ARG A 121 5.64 4.80 2.59
CA ARG A 121 6.60 4.62 1.50
C ARG A 121 6.19 5.46 0.31
N VAL A 122 7.15 6.20 -0.22
CA VAL A 122 6.97 7.02 -1.41
C VAL A 122 7.62 6.27 -2.57
N LEU A 123 6.84 6.05 -3.61
CA LEU A 123 7.23 5.39 -4.85
C LEU A 123 7.23 6.42 -5.97
N LEU A 124 8.28 6.45 -6.78
CA LEU A 124 8.37 7.24 -7.99
C LEU A 124 8.55 6.29 -9.17
N PHE A 125 7.71 6.43 -10.20
CA PHE A 125 7.81 5.61 -11.42
C PHE A 125 7.45 6.40 -12.68
N GLN A 126 8.04 6.01 -13.80
CA GLN A 126 7.73 6.59 -15.12
C GLN A 126 6.29 6.32 -15.55
N ALA A 127 5.70 7.28 -16.28
CA ALA A 127 4.29 7.22 -16.64
C ALA A 127 3.92 6.12 -17.65
N ASP A 128 4.86 5.66 -18.45
CA ASP A 128 4.70 4.53 -19.38
C ASP A 128 4.48 3.19 -18.67
N LYS A 129 4.88 3.08 -17.40
CA LYS A 129 4.67 1.89 -16.57
C LYS A 129 3.26 1.79 -16.01
N LEU A 130 2.51 2.90 -15.95
CA LEU A 130 1.20 2.95 -15.30
C LEU A 130 0.23 1.95 -15.92
N ASP A 131 0.08 1.96 -17.26
CA ASP A 131 -0.86 1.08 -17.95
C ASP A 131 -0.56 -0.41 -17.70
N SER A 132 0.73 -0.78 -17.72
CA SER A 132 1.15 -2.15 -17.45
C SER A 132 0.79 -2.63 -16.03
N VAL A 133 0.99 -1.77 -15.03
CA VAL A 133 0.64 -2.10 -13.64
C VAL A 133 -0.87 -2.19 -13.47
N ILE A 134 -1.62 -1.26 -14.04
CA ILE A 134 -3.09 -1.26 -13.98
C ILE A 134 -3.66 -2.55 -14.59
N ASP A 135 -3.09 -3.04 -15.70
CA ASP A 135 -3.53 -4.30 -16.29
C ASP A 135 -3.19 -5.53 -15.42
N ARG A 136 -2.05 -5.50 -14.71
CA ARG A 136 -1.75 -6.53 -13.70
C ARG A 136 -2.76 -6.51 -12.55
N ILE A 137 -3.11 -5.33 -12.05
CA ILE A 137 -4.08 -5.15 -10.95
C ILE A 137 -5.47 -5.66 -11.38
N LYS A 138 -5.94 -5.31 -12.57
CA LYS A 138 -7.21 -5.82 -13.11
C LYS A 138 -7.21 -7.34 -13.19
N THR A 139 -6.10 -7.93 -13.65
CA THR A 139 -5.97 -9.39 -13.76
C THR A 139 -5.98 -10.06 -12.40
N PHE A 140 -5.34 -9.44 -11.40
CA PHE A 140 -5.29 -9.95 -10.03
C PHE A 140 -6.67 -9.97 -9.36
N VAL A 141 -7.49 -8.93 -9.57
CA VAL A 141 -8.81 -8.83 -8.91
C VAL A 141 -9.94 -9.48 -9.69
N ALA A 142 -9.75 -9.78 -10.97
CA ALA A 142 -10.68 -10.62 -11.72
C ALA A 142 -10.61 -12.12 -11.34
N GLN A 143 -9.71 -12.52 -10.43
CA GLN A 143 -9.55 -13.90 -9.92
C GLN A 143 -10.37 -14.11 -8.65
#